data_AF-A0A954RR45-F1
#
_entry.id   AF-A0A954RR45-F1
#
_cell.length_a   1.000
_cell.length_b   1.000
_cell.length_c   1.000
_cell.angle_alpha   90.00
_cell.angle_beta   90.00
_cell.angle_gamma   90.00
#
_symmetry.space_group_name_H-M   'P 1'
#
loop_
_entity.id
_entity.type
_entity.pdbx_description
1 polymer ?
#
loop_
_entity_poly.entity_id
_entity_poly.type
_entity_poly.pdbx_seq_one_letter_code
_entity_poly.pdbx_strand_id
1 'polypeptide(L)'
;RDIGILKALGATRQGVMSIFLGYGLSLGCVGSGVGMVIGLLFVANINRIAELLERLTGREVFDPTIYYFQEIPTIVNPFTVSWIVTGAMMIAVIASILPALRAARMHPVEALRYE
;
A
#
# COMPACT_ATOMS: atom_id res chain seq x y z
N ARG A 1 -0.47 -19.51 18.27
CA ARG A 1 -1.58 -20.47 18.44
C ARG A 1 -2.16 -20.93 17.09
N ASP A 2 -2.80 -20.07 16.28
CA ASP A 2 -3.54 -20.50 15.06
C ASP A 2 -2.69 -21.22 14.00
N ILE A 3 -1.49 -20.72 13.72
CA ILE A 3 -0.54 -21.38 12.79
C ILE A 3 -0.06 -22.72 13.35
N GLY A 4 0.11 -22.81 14.67
CA GLY A 4 0.45 -24.04 15.37
C GLY A 4 -0.65 -25.10 15.26
N ILE A 5 -1.92 -24.68 15.39
CA ILE A 5 -3.09 -25.54 15.20
C ILE A 5 -3.16 -26.02 13.75
N LEU A 6 -3.03 -25.12 12.77
CA LEU A 6 -2.99 -25.50 11.35
C LEU A 6 -1.89 -26.53 11.07
N LYS A 7 -0.68 -26.33 11.59
CA LYS A 7 0.43 -27.28 11.42
C LYS A 7 0.20 -28.59 12.17
N ALA A 8 -0.47 -28.57 13.33
CA ALA A 8 -0.85 -29.78 14.08
C ALA A 8 -1.94 -30.59 13.36
N LEU A 9 -2.83 -29.93 12.63
CA LEU A 9 -3.83 -30.54 11.75
C LEU A 9 -3.25 -31.06 10.42
N GLY A 10 -1.94 -30.94 10.21
CA GLY A 10 -1.24 -31.46 9.03
C GLY A 10 -1.02 -30.43 7.90
N ALA A 11 -1.25 -29.14 8.13
CA ALA A 11 -0.95 -28.12 7.13
C ALA A 11 0.54 -28.14 6.75
N THR A 12 0.80 -28.26 5.44
CA THR A 12 2.16 -28.26 4.91
C THR A 12 2.80 -26.88 5.05
N ARG A 13 4.14 -26.86 5.04
CA ARG A 13 4.93 -25.62 5.02
C ARG A 13 4.52 -24.69 3.86
N GLN A 14 4.17 -25.26 2.72
CA GLN A 14 3.70 -24.53 1.54
C GLN A 14 2.29 -23.96 1.74
N GLY A 15 1.38 -24.69 2.40
CA GLY A 15 0.03 -24.21 2.70
C GLY A 15 0.03 -23.02 3.67
N VAL A 16 0.88 -23.02 4.69
CA VAL A 16 1.03 -21.85 5.57
C VAL A 16 1.62 -20.67 4.80
N MET A 17 2.63 -20.91 3.95
CA MET A 17 3.27 -19.87 3.16
C MET A 17 2.31 -19.23 2.15
N SER A 18 1.43 -20.00 1.50
CA SER A 18 0.46 -19.48 0.53
C SER A 18 -0.58 -18.57 1.17
N ILE A 19 -0.99 -18.84 2.42
CA ILE A 19 -1.90 -17.96 3.17
C ILE A 19 -1.28 -16.57 3.35
N PHE A 20 -0.03 -16.50 3.83
CA PHE A 20 0.66 -15.21 4.04
C PHE A 20 0.93 -14.47 2.74
N LEU A 21 1.33 -15.18 1.68
CA LEU A 21 1.50 -14.58 0.36
C LEU A 21 0.17 -14.07 -0.21
N GLY A 22 -0.93 -14.81 0.00
CA GLY A 22 -2.28 -14.39 -0.39
C GLY A 22 -2.73 -13.14 0.35
N TYR A 23 -2.45 -13.04 1.66
CA TYR A 23 -2.66 -11.80 2.41
C TYR A 23 -1.82 -10.65 1.86
N GLY A 24 -0.54 -10.88 1.57
CA GLY A 24 0.35 -9.87 0.99
C GLY A 24 -0.15 -9.35 -0.37
N LEU A 25 -0.57 -10.27 -1.24
CA LEU A 25 -1.16 -9.93 -2.54
C LEU A 25 -2.47 -9.14 -2.37
N SER A 26 -3.36 -9.58 -1.48
CA SER A 26 -4.65 -8.93 -1.25
C SER A 26 -4.48 -7.52 -0.69
N LEU A 27 -3.60 -7.35 0.30
CA LEU A 27 -3.21 -6.05 0.85
C LEU A 27 -2.56 -5.16 -0.22
N GLY A 28 -1.68 -5.72 -1.06
CA GLY A 28 -1.09 -5.02 -2.19
C GLY A 28 -2.14 -4.51 -3.18
N CYS A 29 -3.09 -5.36 -3.58
CA CYS A 29 -4.16 -5.01 -4.51
C CYS A 29 -5.07 -3.91 -3.95
N VAL A 30 -5.56 -4.09 -2.72
CA VAL A 30 -6.46 -3.11 -2.09
C VAL A 30 -5.71 -1.81 -1.82
N GLY A 31 -4.51 -1.88 -1.24
CA GLY A 31 -3.71 -0.70 -0.92
C GLY A 31 -3.30 0.11 -2.15
N SER A 32 -2.82 -0.55 -3.20
CA SER A 32 -2.44 0.12 -4.45
C SER A 32 -3.65 0.67 -5.20
N GLY A 33 -4.78 -0.05 -5.22
CA GLY A 33 -6.02 0.44 -5.84
C GLY A 33 -6.59 1.66 -5.13
N VAL A 34 -6.73 1.60 -3.80
CA VAL A 34 -7.20 2.73 -2.98
C VAL A 34 -6.23 3.91 -3.08
N GLY A 35 -4.92 3.66 -2.99
CA GLY A 35 -3.89 4.70 -3.12
C GLY A 35 -3.91 5.37 -4.50
N MET A 36 -4.10 4.60 -5.57
CA MET A 36 -4.23 5.14 -6.92
C MET A 36 -5.45 6.05 -7.05
N VAL A 37 -6.62 5.60 -6.57
CA VAL A 37 -7.86 6.39 -6.63
C VAL A 37 -7.71 7.68 -5.84
N ILE A 38 -7.22 7.62 -4.60
CA ILE A 38 -6.99 8.79 -3.76
C ILE A 38 -5.98 9.74 -4.40
N GLY A 39 -4.85 9.22 -4.91
CA GLY A 39 -3.82 10.02 -5.56
C GLY A 39 -4.33 10.73 -6.82
N LEU A 40 -5.10 10.05 -7.67
CA LEU A 40 -5.70 10.65 -8.86
C LEU A 40 -6.74 11.72 -8.49
N LEU A 41 -7.59 11.46 -7.50
CA LEU A 41 -8.54 12.45 -6.99
C LEU A 41 -7.84 13.68 -6.41
N PHE A 42 -6.73 13.46 -5.69
CA PHE A 42 -5.92 14.55 -5.13
C PHE A 42 -5.34 15.42 -6.23
N VAL A 43 -4.70 14.82 -7.24
CA VAL A 43 -4.15 15.56 -8.39
C VAL A 43 -5.26 16.29 -9.15
N ALA A 44 -6.41 15.64 -9.40
CA ALA A 44 -7.53 16.27 -10.10
C ALA A 44 -8.13 17.47 -9.35
N ASN A 45 -7.98 17.53 -8.03
CA ASN A 45 -8.52 18.61 -7.19
C ASN A 45 -7.43 19.54 -6.63
N ILE A 46 -6.19 19.47 -7.11
CA ILE A 46 -5.07 20.19 -6.50
C ILE A 46 -5.28 21.71 -6.46
N ASN A 47 -5.81 22.29 -7.55
CA ASN A 47 -6.10 23.73 -7.63
C ASN A 47 -7.20 24.13 -6.64
N ARG A 48 -8.26 23.31 -6.52
CA ARG A 48 -9.36 23.55 -5.57
C ARG A 48 -8.90 23.42 -4.11
N ILE A 49 -7.99 22.50 -3.82
CA ILE A 49 -7.38 22.35 -2.50
C ILE A 49 -6.51 23.58 -2.20
N ALA A 50 -5.75 24.08 -3.17
CA ALA A 50 -4.95 25.30 -3.03
C ALA A 50 -5.84 26.52 -2.73
N GLU A 51 -6.89 26.76 -3.52
CA GLU A 51 -7.87 27.85 -3.28
C GLU A 51 -8.51 27.78 -1.89
N LEU A 52 -8.83 26.56 -1.43
CA LEU A 52 -9.43 26.36 -0.11
C LEU A 52 -8.43 26.70 1.01
N LEU A 53 -7.15 26.34 0.84
CA LEU A 53 -6.09 26.76 1.76
C LEU A 53 -5.88 28.28 1.74
N GLU A 54 -5.94 28.92 0.58
CA GLU A 54 -5.81 30.38 0.46
C GLU A 54 -6.90 31.11 1.24
N ARG A 55 -8.15 30.65 1.11
CA ARG A 55 -9.30 31.19 1.87
C ARG A 55 -9.15 31.00 3.38
N LEU A 56 -8.59 29.89 3.83
CA LEU A 56 -8.38 29.61 5.25
C LEU A 56 -7.20 30.40 5.84
N THR A 57 -6.12 30.55 5.06
CA THR A 57 -4.86 31.13 5.54
C THR A 57 -4.80 32.64 5.29
N GLY A 58 -5.66 33.17 4.41
CA GLY A 58 -5.69 34.58 4.03
C GLY A 58 -4.43 35.03 3.25
N ARG A 59 -3.65 34.08 2.73
CA ARG A 59 -2.43 34.29 1.95
C ARG A 59 -2.49 33.43 0.70
N GLU A 60 -2.03 33.98 -0.43
CA GLU A 60 -1.83 33.22 -1.66
C GLU A 60 -0.81 32.12 -1.40
N VAL A 61 -1.21 30.86 -1.59
CA VAL A 61 -0.36 29.68 -1.36
C VAL A 61 0.63 29.56 -2.52
N PHE A 62 0.18 29.95 -3.72
CA PHE A 62 0.97 29.98 -4.93
C PHE A 62 0.85 31.36 -5.58
N ASP A 63 1.73 32.28 -5.21
CA ASP A 63 1.78 33.63 -5.79
C ASP A 63 2.12 33.53 -7.31
N PRO A 64 1.18 33.89 -8.21
CA PRO A 64 1.38 33.80 -9.66
C PRO A 64 2.51 34.71 -10.16
N THR A 65 2.86 35.74 -9.39
CA THR A 65 3.95 36.69 -9.70
C THR A 65 5.33 36.09 -9.46
N ILE A 66 5.44 35.10 -8.56
CA ILE A 66 6.70 34.39 -8.27
C ILE A 66 6.81 33.13 -9.13
N TYR A 67 5.71 32.39 -9.29
CA TYR A 67 5.71 31.10 -9.98
C TYR A 67 5.35 31.20 -11.47
N TYR A 68 4.85 32.34 -11.97
CA TYR A 68 4.45 32.55 -13.37
C TYR A 68 3.41 31.54 -13.91
N PHE A 69 2.77 30.76 -13.04
CA PHE A 69 1.69 29.84 -13.38
C PHE A 69 0.41 30.31 -12.70
N GLN A 70 -0.67 30.52 -13.48
CA GLN A 70 -1.99 30.89 -12.95
C GLN A 70 -2.71 29.71 -12.29
N GLU A 71 -2.37 28.49 -12.70
CA GLU A 71 -2.91 27.23 -12.15
C GLU A 71 -1.80 26.16 -12.18
N ILE A 72 -1.86 25.16 -11.29
CA ILE A 72 -0.89 24.06 -11.29
C ILE A 72 -1.23 23.11 -12.45
N PRO A 73 -0.38 22.98 -13.48
CA PRO A 73 -0.64 22.06 -14.58
C PRO A 73 -0.50 20.62 -14.10
N THR A 74 -1.59 19.86 -14.16
CA THR A 74 -1.64 18.46 -13.71
C THR A 74 -1.45 17.49 -14.88
N ILE A 75 -0.21 17.07 -15.10
CA ILE A 75 0.12 16.12 -16.17
C ILE A 75 0.20 14.71 -15.56
N VAL A 76 -0.88 13.95 -15.70
CA VAL A 76 -0.91 12.54 -15.28
C VAL A 76 -0.54 11.64 -16.45
N ASN A 77 0.58 10.92 -16.35
CA ASN A 77 0.96 9.91 -17.33
C ASN A 77 0.52 8.50 -16.86
N PRO A 78 -0.41 7.83 -17.56
CA PRO A 78 -0.87 6.49 -17.20
C PRO A 78 0.25 5.45 -17.09
N PHE A 79 1.31 5.59 -17.89
CA PHE A 79 2.47 4.72 -17.83
C PHE A 79 3.19 4.85 -16.48
N THR A 80 3.43 6.07 -16.03
CA THR A 80 4.02 6.32 -14.70
C THR A 80 3.14 5.76 -13.59
N VAL A 81 1.82 5.95 -13.66
CA VAL A 81 0.89 5.40 -12.67
C VAL A 81 0.95 3.87 -12.64
N SER A 82 0.95 3.21 -13.81
CA SER A 82 1.03 1.76 -13.90
C SER A 82 2.33 1.18 -13.30
N TRP A 83 3.47 1.86 -13.51
CA TRP A 83 4.74 1.49 -12.88
C TRP A 83 4.71 1.64 -11.36
N ILE A 84 4.12 2.72 -10.86
CA ILE A 84 3.98 2.95 -9.40
C ILE A 84 3.11 1.87 -8.78
N VAL A 85 1.96 1.55 -9.38
CA VAL A 85 1.04 0.50 -8.89
C VAL A 85 1.73 -0.87 -8.90
N THR A 86 2.41 -1.20 -10.00
CA THR A 86 3.15 -2.47 -10.13
C THR A 86 4.28 -2.55 -9.10
N GLY A 87 5.06 -1.48 -8.92
CA GLY A 87 6.12 -1.39 -7.92
C GLY A 87 5.59 -1.56 -6.50
N ALA A 88 4.49 -0.89 -6.16
CA ALA A 88 3.84 -1.01 -4.86
C ALA A 88 3.36 -2.46 -4.60
N MET A 89 2.76 -3.11 -5.59
CA MET A 89 2.34 -4.50 -5.52
C MET A 89 3.53 -5.43 -5.27
N MET A 90 4.63 -5.25 -6.00
CA MET A 90 5.85 -6.03 -5.85
C MET A 90 6.45 -5.86 -4.46
N ILE A 91 6.50 -4.63 -3.93
CA ILE A 91 6.99 -4.35 -2.58
C ILE A 91 6.10 -5.05 -1.55
N ALA A 92 4.78 -4.99 -1.68
CA ALA A 92 3.85 -5.66 -0.75
C ALA A 92 4.06 -7.19 -0.74
N VAL A 93 4.21 -7.80 -1.92
CA VAL A 93 4.50 -9.24 -2.03
C VAL A 93 5.87 -9.56 -1.41
N ILE A 94 6.93 -8.84 -1.75
CA ILE A 94 8.28 -9.07 -1.20
C ILE A 94 8.28 -8.91 0.32
N ALA A 95 7.62 -7.89 0.85
CA ALA A 95 7.50 -7.67 2.29
C ALA A 95 6.78 -8.84 2.99
N SER A 96 5.79 -9.46 2.33
CA SER A 96 5.06 -10.61 2.86
C SER A 96 5.86 -11.93 2.88
N ILE A 97 6.96 -12.03 2.12
CA ILE A 97 7.80 -13.23 2.08
C ILE A 97 8.47 -13.49 3.43
N LEU A 98 8.98 -12.45 4.10
CA LEU A 98 9.65 -12.58 5.40
C LEU A 98 8.74 -13.20 6.49
N PRO A 99 7.52 -12.65 6.76
CA PRO A 99 6.61 -13.27 7.72
C PRO A 99 6.13 -14.65 7.24
N ALA A 100 5.91 -14.86 5.94
CA ALA A 100 5.52 -16.16 5.40
C ALA A 100 6.58 -17.24 5.70
N LEU A 101 7.86 -16.94 5.48
CA LEU A 101 8.97 -17.84 5.76
C LEU A 101 9.13 -18.11 7.26
N ARG A 102 8.95 -17.09 8.11
CA ARG A 102 8.97 -17.24 9.56
C ARG A 102 7.84 -18.15 10.05
N ALA A 103 6.61 -17.90 9.60
CA ALA A 103 5.44 -18.72 9.93
C ALA A 103 5.59 -20.18 9.47
N ALA A 104 6.10 -20.37 8.26
CA ALA A 104 6.32 -21.69 7.67
C ALA A 104 7.35 -22.53 8.47
N ARG A 105 8.36 -21.89 9.07
CA ARG A 105 9.41 -22.55 9.87
C ARG A 105 9.05 -22.73 11.35
N MET A 106 7.95 -22.16 11.84
CA MET A 106 7.53 -22.30 13.25
C MET A 106 7.24 -23.77 13.60
N HIS A 107 7.88 -24.31 14.63
CA HIS A 107 7.66 -25.70 15.04
C HIS A 107 6.32 -25.83 15.79
N PRO A 108 5.47 -26.83 15.46
CA PRO A 108 4.15 -27.01 16.10
C PRO A 108 4.26 -27.24 17.61
N VAL A 109 5.36 -27.85 18.07
CA VAL A 109 5.65 -28.09 19.49
C VAL A 109 5.90 -26.80 20.25
N GLU A 110 6.52 -25.78 19.62
CA GLU A 110 6.70 -24.47 20.25
C GLU A 110 5.38 -23.71 20.33
N ALA A 111 4.52 -23.82 19.32
CA ALA A 111 3.23 -23.10 19.30
C ALA A 111 2.18 -23.62 20.31
N LEU A 112 2.39 -24.82 20.89
CA LEU A 112 1.61 -25.41 21.98
C LEU A 112 2.30 -25.28 23.35
N ARG A 113 3.60 -24.98 23.38
CA ARG A 113 4.44 -24.80 24.58
C ARG A 113 4.68 -23.32 24.92
N TYR A 114 3.87 -22.45 24.34
CA TYR A 114 3.67 -21.04 24.67
C TYR A 114 2.14 -20.89 24.81
N GLU A 115 1.49 -21.32 25.89
CA GLU A 115 1.81 -21.27 27.33
C GLU A 115 3.26 -21.47 27.77
#